data_AF-A0A382J1U3-F1
#
_entry.id   AF-A0A382J1U3-F1
#
_cell.length_a   1.000
_cell.length_b   1.000
_cell.length_c   1.000
_cell.angle_alpha   90.00
_cell.angle_beta   90.00
_cell.angle_gamma   90.00
#
_symmetry.space_group_name_H-M   'P 1'
#
loop_
_entity.id
_entity.type
_entity.pdbx_description
1 polymer ?
#
loop_
_entity_poly.entity_id
_entity_poly.type
_entity_poly.pdbx_seq_one_letter_code
_entity_poly.pdbx_strand_id
1 'polypeptide(L)' 'MKILDLTLTISEKIPAFPGSPHPHFIPWEKIKDDGYNLELLFL' A
#
# COMPACT_ATOMS: atom_id res chain seq x y z
N MET A 1 -17.25 -20.64 -14.03
CA MET A 1 -15.83 -20.70 -13.63
C MET A 1 -15.63 -19.71 -12.50
N LYS A 2 -15.01 -20.10 -11.37
CA LYS A 2 -14.77 -19.19 -10.23
C LYS A 2 -13.40 -18.52 -10.40
N ILE A 3 -13.34 -17.20 -10.26
CA ILE A 3 -12.08 -16.46 -10.24
C ILE A 3 -11.47 -16.63 -8.85
N LEU A 4 -10.18 -16.99 -8.81
CA LEU A 4 -9.40 -17.09 -7.59
C LEU A 4 -8.29 -16.05 -7.62
N ASP A 5 -8.28 -15.17 -6.62
CA ASP A 5 -7.18 -14.25 -6.39
C ASP A 5 -6.06 -14.98 -5.63
N LEU A 6 -4.84 -14.90 -6.15
CA LEU A 6 -3.63 -15.55 -5.62
C LEU A 6 -2.60 -14.52 -5.12
N THR A 7 -3.01 -13.26 -4.96
CA THR A 7 -2.14 -12.17 -4.49
C THR A 7 -2.19 -12.00 -2.97
N LEU A 8 -1.12 -11.44 -2.41
CA LEU A 8 -1.09 -10.98 -1.02
C LEU A 8 -1.38 -9.48 -0.98
N THR A 9 -2.15 -9.04 0.01
CA THR A 9 -2.40 -7.61 0.25
C THR A 9 -1.09 -6.90 0.60
N ILE A 10 -0.72 -5.89 -0.19
CA ILE A 10 0.39 -4.98 0.16
C ILE A 10 -0.03 -4.13 1.34
N SER A 11 0.77 -4.17 2.41
CA SER A 11 0.57 -3.39 3.64
C SER A 11 1.89 -3.25 4.38
N GLU A 12 1.98 -2.36 5.37
CA GLU A 12 3.17 -2.23 6.22
C GLU A 12 3.53 -3.51 6.98
N LYS A 13 2.59 -4.45 7.10
CA LYS A 13 2.75 -5.73 7.81
C LYS A 13 3.09 -6.88 6.88
N ILE A 14 3.22 -6.66 5.57
CA ILE A 14 3.55 -7.73 4.64
C ILE A 14 4.94 -8.28 5.00
N PRO A 15 5.13 -9.61 5.03
CA PRO A 15 6.46 -10.16 5.23
C PRO A 15 7.39 -9.72 4.11
N ALA A 16 8.54 -9.17 4.49
CA ALA A 16 9.63 -8.82 3.59
C ALA A 16 10.87 -9.67 3.87
N PHE A 17 11.78 -9.75 2.91
CA PHE A 17 13.05 -10.42 3.13
C PHE A 17 13.88 -9.66 4.19
N PRO A 18 14.64 -10.37 5.05
CA PRO A 18 15.50 -9.72 6.04
C PRO A 18 16.44 -8.69 5.39
N GLY A 19 16.43 -7.46 5.90
CA GLY A 19 17.21 -6.34 5.38
C GLY A 19 16.62 -5.61 4.17
N SER A 20 15.49 -6.09 3.62
CA SER A 20 14.75 -5.35 2.59
C SER A 20 13.86 -4.27 3.22
N PRO A 21 13.58 -3.16 2.49
CA PRO A 21 12.59 -2.20 2.93
C PRO A 21 11.22 -2.87 3.03
N HIS A 22 10.42 -2.39 3.99
CA HIS A 22 8.99 -2.71 4.03
C HIS A 22 8.23 -1.62 3.27
N PRO A 23 7.04 -1.94 2.71
CA PRO A 23 6.20 -0.93 2.11
C PRO A 23 5.93 0.21 3.09
N HIS A 24 6.11 1.45 2.61
CA HIS A 24 5.85 2.65 3.41
C HIS A 24 4.84 3.54 2.68
N PHE A 25 3.81 3.94 3.42
CA PHE A 25 2.70 4.73 2.90
C PHE A 25 2.76 6.13 3.49
N ILE A 26 2.72 7.16 2.64
CA ILE A 26 2.75 8.56 3.07
C ILE A 26 1.49 9.25 2.54
N PRO A 27 0.55 9.67 3.42
CA PRO A 27 -0.60 10.44 2.98
C PRO A 27 -0.13 11.80 2.49
N TRP A 28 -0.34 12.06 1.20
CA TRP A 28 0.11 13.27 0.53
C TRP A 28 -0.99 14.32 0.46
N GLU A 29 -2.21 13.92 0.09
CA GLU A 29 -3.39 14.79 0.07
C GLU A 29 -4.56 14.11 0.77
N LYS A 30 -5.48 14.90 1.32
CA LYS A 30 -6.68 14.39 1.99
C LYS A 30 -7.93 15.03 1.41
N ILE A 31 -9.00 14.22 1.30
CA ILE A 31 -10.28 14.67 0.71
C ILE A 31 -10.79 15.97 1.32
N LYS A 32 -10.53 16.20 2.61
CA LYS A 32 -10.97 17.39 3.34
C LYS A 32 -10.43 18.69 2.74
N ASP A 33 -9.20 18.67 2.24
CA ASP A 33 -8.49 19.87 1.82
C ASP A 33 -8.45 19.95 0.28
N ASP A 34 -8.34 18.82 -0.42
CA ASP A 34 -8.04 18.78 -1.86
C ASP A 34 -9.13 18.10 -2.71
N GLY A 35 -10.16 17.53 -2.07
CA GLY A 35 -11.25 16.81 -2.74
C GLY A 35 -10.89 15.38 -3.18
N TYR A 36 -9.67 14.90 -2.90
CA TYR A 36 -9.23 13.52 -3.13
C TYR A 36 -8.27 13.06 -2.02
N ASN A 37 -8.10 11.73 -1.88
CA ASN A 37 -7.02 11.17 -1.09
C ASN A 37 -5.89 10.77 -2.04
N LEU A 38 -4.67 11.14 -1.69
CA LEU A 38 -3.47 10.72 -2.40
C LEU A 38 -2.47 10.15 -1.41
N GLU A 39 -1.82 9.06 -1.79
CA GLU A 39 -0.82 8.40 -0.98
C GLU A 39 0.40 8.06 -1.84
N LEU A 40 1.58 8.36 -1.32
CA LEU A 40 2.84 7.94 -1.90
C LEU A 40 3.23 6.59 -1.30
N LEU A 41 3.51 5.61 -2.15
CA LEU A 41 3.91 4.25 -1.77
C LEU A 41 5.37 4.00 -2.18
N PHE A 42 6.21 3.64 -1.21
CA PHE A 42 7.53 3.05 -1.44
C PHE A 42 7.47 1.54 -1.23
N LEU A 43 8.15 0.78 -2.09
CA LEU A 43 8.25 -0.68 -2.05
C LEU A 43 9.70 -1.13 -1.84
#